data_AF-A0A5P9PLZ1-F1
#
_entry.id   AF-A0A5P9PLZ1-F1
#
_cell.length_a   1.000
_cell.length_b   1.000
_cell.length_c   1.000
_cell.angle_alpha   90.00
_cell.angle_beta   90.00
_cell.angle_gamma   90.00
#
_symmetry.space_group_name_H-M   'P 1'
#
loop_
_entity.id
_entity.type
_entity.pdbx_description
1 polymer ?
#
loop_
_entity_poly.entity_id
_entity_poly.type
_entity_poly.pdbx_seq_one_letter_code
_entity_poly.pdbx_strand_id
1 'polypeptide(L)'
;MDWNPTVSTETERLETASGDFLVALRANEGFQQDLYDALTAALRDCATAWEGADTLPRAAVGVLVDLVPATQGAAEAYPEPVKQQVYDASYELHDLITDAVEG
;
A
#
# COMPACT_ATOMS: atom_id res chain seq x y z
N MET A 1 -31.65 2.06 10.95
CA MET A 1 -30.24 2.42 11.24
C MET A 1 -29.45 1.23 10.75
N ASP A 2 -29.22 1.20 9.45
CA ASP A 2 -28.60 0.08 8.76
C ASP A 2 -27.09 0.22 8.89
N TRP A 3 -26.53 -0.52 9.84
CA TRP A 3 -25.10 -0.77 9.88
C TRP A 3 -24.78 -1.71 8.71
N ASN A 4 -24.31 -1.15 7.59
CA ASN A 4 -23.76 -1.91 6.48
C ASN A 4 -22.23 -1.88 6.62
N PRO A 5 -21.54 -3.01 6.88
CA PRO A 5 -20.09 -3.07 6.90
C PRO A 5 -19.61 -3.10 5.44
N THR A 6 -19.89 -2.05 4.68
CA THR A 6 -19.37 -1.93 3.32
C THR A 6 -17.89 -1.63 3.49
N VAL A 7 -17.04 -2.58 3.11
CA VAL A 7 -15.64 -2.29 2.80
C VAL A 7 -15.67 -1.06 1.89
N SER A 8 -15.05 0.04 2.33
CA SER A 8 -15.09 1.27 1.56
C SER A 8 -14.43 1.00 0.19
N THR A 9 -14.92 1.61 -0.88
CA THR A 9 -14.39 1.37 -2.25
C THR A 9 -12.87 1.60 -2.31
N GLU A 10 -12.38 2.51 -1.46
CA GLU A 10 -11.00 2.87 -1.24
C GLU A 10 -10.20 1.72 -0.61
N THR A 11 -10.79 1.01 0.36
CA THR A 11 -10.15 -0.16 0.98
C THR A 11 -10.00 -1.31 -0.01
N GLU A 12 -11.03 -1.59 -0.83
CA GLU A 12 -10.94 -2.63 -1.88
C GLU A 12 -9.88 -2.29 -2.94
N ARG A 13 -9.79 -1.01 -3.31
CA ARG A 13 -8.74 -0.52 -4.21
C ARG A 13 -7.35 -0.65 -3.59
N LEU A 14 -7.19 -0.32 -2.31
CA LEU A 14 -5.93 -0.50 -1.59
C LEU A 14 -5.52 -1.97 -1.56
N GLU A 15 -6.43 -2.89 -1.23
CA GLU A 15 -6.17 -4.33 -1.24
C GLU A 15 -5.72 -4.80 -2.62
N THR A 16 -6.44 -4.40 -3.67
CA THR A 16 -6.12 -4.78 -5.06
C THR A 16 -4.77 -4.24 -5.50
N ALA A 17 -4.53 -2.92 -5.36
CA ALA A 17 -3.30 -2.28 -5.81
C ALA A 17 -2.07 -2.79 -5.03
N SER A 18 -2.22 -3.03 -3.72
CA SER A 18 -1.14 -3.60 -2.91
C SER A 18 -0.82 -5.04 -3.33
N GLY A 19 -1.84 -5.86 -3.60
CA GLY A 19 -1.70 -7.20 -4.13
C GLY A 19 -0.96 -7.22 -5.47
N ASP A 20 -1.40 -6.43 -6.44
CA ASP A 20 -0.81 -6.38 -7.78
C ASP A 20 0.67 -5.96 -7.73
N PHE A 21 0.99 -4.89 -6.99
CA PHE A 21 2.36 -4.42 -6.81
C PHE A 21 3.27 -5.48 -6.16
N LEU A 22 2.83 -6.09 -5.06
CA LEU A 22 3.61 -7.11 -4.36
C LEU A 22 3.76 -8.40 -5.17
N VAL A 23 2.75 -8.78 -5.96
CA VAL A 23 2.83 -9.93 -6.87
C VAL A 23 3.89 -9.67 -7.94
N ALA A 24 3.86 -8.52 -8.61
CA ALA A 24 4.84 -8.18 -9.64
C ALA A 24 6.28 -8.16 -9.07
N LEU A 25 6.47 -7.57 -7.88
CA LEU A 25 7.77 -7.58 -7.21
C LEU A 25 8.27 -9.00 -6.92
N ARG A 26 7.40 -9.89 -6.42
CA ARG A 26 7.77 -11.29 -6.11
C ARG A 26 7.95 -12.15 -7.36
N ALA A 27 7.31 -11.78 -8.47
CA ALA A 27 7.44 -12.44 -9.76
C ALA A 27 8.75 -12.08 -10.50
N ASN A 28 9.62 -11.24 -9.91
CA ASN A 28 10.85 -10.73 -10.52
C ASN A 28 10.62 -9.90 -11.79
N GLU A 29 9.48 -9.20 -11.86
CA GLU A 29 9.15 -8.33 -13.00
C GLU A 29 9.90 -6.98 -12.96
N GLY A 30 10.68 -6.72 -11.89
CA GLY A 30 11.35 -5.44 -11.67
C GLY A 30 10.43 -4.45 -10.98
N PHE A 31 10.87 -3.19 -10.93
CA PHE A 31 10.07 -2.12 -10.36
C PHE A 31 9.01 -1.65 -11.38
N GLN A 32 7.76 -2.04 -11.16
CA GLN A 32 6.64 -1.66 -12.00
C GLN A 32 6.07 -0.30 -11.54
N GLN A 33 6.51 0.78 -12.18
CA GLN A 33 6.12 2.15 -11.81
C GLN A 33 4.60 2.36 -11.82
N ASP A 34 3.88 1.85 -12.83
CA ASP A 34 2.43 2.02 -12.93
C ASP A 34 1.67 1.36 -11.75
N LEU A 35 2.14 0.21 -11.28
CA LEU A 35 1.56 -0.48 -10.12
C LEU A 35 1.86 0.26 -8.82
N TYR A 36 3.08 0.81 -8.72
CA TYR A 36 3.45 1.67 -7.59
C TYR A 36 2.61 2.95 -7.55
N ASP A 37 2.42 3.61 -8.68
CA ASP A 37 1.60 4.83 -8.79
C ASP A 37 0.13 4.55 -8.43
N ALA A 38 -0.41 3.41 -8.85
CA ALA A 38 -1.76 2.98 -8.48
C ALA A 38 -1.90 2.73 -6.97
N LEU A 39 -0.90 2.09 -6.35
CA LEU A 39 -0.87 1.86 -4.91
C LEU A 39 -0.77 3.17 -4.11
N THR A 40 0.13 4.08 -4.50
CA THR A 40 0.25 5.38 -3.80
C THR A 40 -1.00 6.24 -3.97
N ALA A 41 -1.67 6.17 -5.12
CA ALA A 41 -2.97 6.82 -5.31
C ALA A 41 -4.04 6.24 -4.38
N ALA A 42 -4.14 4.91 -4.26
CA ALA A 42 -5.08 4.27 -3.34
C ALA A 42 -4.81 4.63 -1.87
N LEU A 43 -3.54 4.72 -1.45
CA LEU A 43 -3.18 5.18 -0.11
C LEU A 43 -3.63 6.62 0.15
N ARG A 44 -3.48 7.53 -0.81
CA ARG A 44 -3.93 8.93 -0.70
C ARG A 44 -5.46 9.05 -0.66
N ASP A 45 -6.16 8.24 -1.45
CA ASP A 45 -7.63 8.15 -1.41
C ASP A 45 -8.10 7.66 -0.04
N CYS A 46 -7.43 6.64 0.51
CA CYS A 46 -7.68 6.14 1.86
C CYS A 46 -7.42 7.20 2.94
N ALA A 47 -6.30 7.92 2.88
CA ALA A 47 -6.01 9.01 3.81
C ALA A 47 -7.13 10.07 3.82
N THR A 48 -7.63 10.44 2.64
CA THR A 48 -8.75 11.38 2.51
C THR A 48 -10.05 10.79 3.07
N ALA A 49 -10.32 9.51 2.84
CA ALA A 49 -11.54 8.85 3.28
C ALA A 49 -11.57 8.61 4.80
N TRP A 50 -10.41 8.51 5.44
CA TRP A 50 -10.27 8.24 6.86
C TRP A 50 -9.95 9.48 7.69
N GLU A 51 -9.80 10.65 7.07
CA GLU A 51 -9.56 11.93 7.76
C GLU A 51 -10.61 12.15 8.86
N GLY A 52 -10.14 12.24 10.10
CA GLY A 52 -11.00 12.43 11.28
C GLY A 52 -11.85 11.21 11.68
N ALA A 53 -11.59 10.03 11.14
CA ALA A 53 -12.24 8.78 11.56
C ALA A 53 -11.54 8.18 12.79
N ASP A 54 -12.31 7.85 13.84
CA ASP A 54 -11.77 7.21 15.06
C ASP A 54 -11.33 5.74 14.85
N THR A 55 -11.72 5.12 13.73
CA THR A 55 -11.46 3.71 13.47
C THR A 55 -11.18 3.45 11.99
N LEU A 56 -10.16 2.64 11.73
CA LEU A 56 -9.84 2.17 10.39
C LEU A 56 -10.49 0.81 10.07
N PRO A 57 -10.84 0.53 8.80
CA PRO A 57 -11.29 -0.78 8.38
C PRO A 57 -10.24 -1.86 8.68
N ARG A 58 -10.66 -2.98 9.29
CA ARG A 58 -9.74 -4.10 9.63
C ARG A 58 -8.99 -4.63 8.41
N ALA A 59 -9.67 -4.70 7.27
CA ALA A 59 -9.11 -5.10 5.97
C ALA A 59 -7.91 -4.21 5.59
N ALA A 60 -8.11 -2.88 5.61
CA ALA A 60 -7.07 -1.91 5.36
C ALA A 60 -5.87 -2.07 6.30
N VAL A 61 -6.12 -2.19 7.62
CA VAL A 61 -5.04 -2.36 8.61
C VAL A 61 -4.15 -3.56 8.27
N GLY A 62 -4.72 -4.67 7.82
CA GLY A 62 -3.95 -5.84 7.40
C GLY A 62 -2.98 -5.54 6.25
N VAL A 63 -3.43 -4.76 5.26
CA VAL A 63 -2.56 -4.32 4.15
C VAL A 63 -1.46 -3.39 4.64
N LEU A 64 -1.82 -2.36 5.43
CA LEU A 64 -0.89 -1.31 5.86
C LEU A 64 0.29 -1.88 6.66
N VAL A 65 0.04 -2.82 7.57
CA VAL A 65 1.09 -3.41 8.43
C VAL A 65 2.05 -4.31 7.65
N ASP A 66 1.57 -4.96 6.58
CA ASP A 66 2.36 -5.91 5.81
C ASP A 66 3.10 -5.26 4.64
N LEU A 67 2.62 -4.13 4.13
CA LEU A 67 3.07 -3.54 2.87
C LEU A 67 4.57 -3.19 2.85
N VAL A 68 5.05 -2.45 3.86
CA VAL A 68 6.46 -2.04 3.95
C VAL A 68 7.40 -3.24 4.12
N PRO A 69 7.22 -4.14 5.11
CA PRO A 69 8.12 -5.28 5.27
C PRO A 69 8.06 -6.25 4.08
N ALA A 70 6.89 -6.42 3.44
CA ALA A 70 6.78 -7.23 2.23
C ALA A 70 7.55 -6.63 1.05
N THR A 71 7.48 -5.31 0.86
CA THR A 71 8.19 -4.58 -0.20
C THR A 71 9.71 -4.67 0.02
N GLN A 72 10.17 -4.41 1.24
CA GLN A 72 11.59 -4.51 1.59
C GLN A 72 12.12 -5.94 1.46
N GLY A 73 11.33 -6.93 1.87
CA GLY A 73 11.69 -8.34 1.69
C GLY A 73 11.81 -8.74 0.22
N ALA A 74 10.99 -8.19 -0.66
CA ALA A 74 11.08 -8.43 -2.10
C ALA A 74 12.30 -7.74 -2.74
N ALA A 75 12.74 -6.59 -2.22
CA ALA A 75 13.91 -5.86 -2.71
C ALA A 75 15.18 -6.72 -2.73
N GLU A 76 15.32 -7.64 -1.78
CA GLU A 76 16.47 -8.55 -1.65
C GLU A 76 16.64 -9.52 -2.83
N ALA A 77 15.60 -9.73 -3.64
CA ALA A 77 15.69 -10.55 -4.85
C ALA A 77 16.32 -9.80 -6.04
N TYR A 78 16.45 -8.48 -5.96
CA TYR A 78 16.91 -7.65 -7.06
C TYR A 78 18.37 -7.21 -6.89
N PRO A 79 19.13 -7.06 -7.99
CA PRO A 79 20.41 -6.36 -7.97
C PRO A 79 20.20 -4.84 -7.99
N GLU A 80 21.28 -4.11 -7.69
CA GLU A 80 21.30 -2.66 -7.95
C GLU A 80 21.20 -2.35 -9.46
N PRO A 81 20.55 -1.24 -9.85
CA PRO A 81 19.96 -0.19 -9.00
C PRO A 81 18.50 -0.45 -8.57
N VAL A 82 17.89 -1.54 -9.03
CA VAL A 82 16.47 -1.83 -8.79
C VAL A 82 16.21 -2.09 -7.31
N LYS A 83 17.15 -2.75 -6.61
CA LYS A 83 17.09 -2.94 -5.16
C LYS A 83 16.91 -1.60 -4.42
N GLN A 84 17.77 -0.63 -4.69
CA GLN A 84 17.64 0.70 -4.08
C GLN A 84 16.32 1.37 -4.42
N GLN A 85 15.84 1.26 -5.67
CA GLN A 85 14.55 1.83 -6.08
C GLN A 85 13.37 1.22 -5.28
N VAL A 86 13.36 -0.09 -5.05
CA VAL A 86 12.33 -0.74 -4.22
C VAL A 86 12.41 -0.28 -2.76
N TYR A 87 13.62 -0.05 -2.24
CA TYR A 87 13.80 0.51 -0.89
C TYR A 87 13.29 1.95 -0.78
N ASP A 88 13.64 2.82 -1.72
CA ASP A 88 13.20 4.21 -1.75
C ASP A 88 11.66 4.27 -1.78
N ALA A 89 11.04 3.45 -2.63
CA ALA A 89 9.60 3.29 -2.67
C ALA A 89 9.02 2.78 -1.34
N SER A 90 9.68 1.84 -0.65
CA SER A 90 9.21 1.35 0.65
C SER A 90 9.20 2.43 1.74
N TYR A 91 10.13 3.40 1.67
CA TYR A 91 10.17 4.53 2.60
C TYR A 91 9.07 5.54 2.29
N GLU A 92 8.83 5.85 1.02
CA GLU A 92 7.69 6.70 0.64
C GLU A 92 6.35 6.05 1.00
N LEU A 93 6.21 4.72 0.83
CA LEU A 93 5.02 4.00 1.28
C LEU A 93 4.84 4.10 2.79
N HIS A 94 5.91 4.01 3.57
CA HIS A 94 5.85 4.21 5.02
C HIS A 94 5.28 5.59 5.37
N ASP A 95 5.79 6.65 4.73
CA ASP A 95 5.33 8.02 4.97
C ASP A 95 3.85 8.19 4.60
N LEU A 96 3.42 7.66 3.45
CA LEU A 96 2.01 7.69 3.03
C LEU A 96 1.08 6.91 3.97
N ILE A 97 1.55 5.78 4.51
CA ILE A 97 0.79 4.99 5.50
C ILE A 97 0.66 5.78 6.80
N THR A 98 1.73 6.43 7.26
CA THR A 98 1.68 7.29 8.45
C THR A 98 0.67 8.41 8.26
N ASP A 99 0.72 9.12 7.13
CA ASP A 99 -0.26 10.17 6.80
C ASP A 99 -1.70 9.65 6.79
N ALA A 100 -1.93 8.45 6.24
CA ALA A 100 -3.27 7.85 6.20
C ALA A 100 -3.81 7.40 7.56
N VAL A 101 -2.94 7.16 8.54
CA VAL A 101 -3.29 6.69 9.89
C VAL A 101 -3.38 7.84 10.89
N GLU A 102 -2.58 8.90 10.70
CA GLU A 102 -2.54 10.07 11.59
C GLU A 102 -3.44 11.23 11.15
N GLY A 103 -3.97 11.18 9.92
CA GLY A 103 -4.84 12.19 9.30
C GLY A 103 -6.23 12.35 9.93
#